data_AF-A0A2V9CTY7-F1
#
_entry.id   AF-A0A2V9CTY7-F1
#
_cell.length_a   1.000
_cell.length_b   1.000
_cell.length_c   1.000
_cell.angle_alpha   90.00
_cell.angle_beta   90.00
_cell.angle_gamma   90.00
#
_symmetry.space_group_name_H-M   'P 1'
#
loop_
_entity.id
_entity.type
_entity.pdbx_description
1 polymer ?
#
loop_
_entity_poly.entity_id
_entity_poly.type
_entity_poly.pdbx_seq_one_letter_code
_entity_poly.pdbx_strand_id
1 'polypeptide(L)'
;MERRLATKKILLVYTMLLLAVAAGIGAEPKPVKLVLSPASSVPRADIMKHIVDKCPNVSFVLDSRKSDFMLEAWGWSGNYKFTVFQKGGQAVYSTSTVLLSNAVKDVCKFVNSQSARD
;
A
#
# COMPACT_ATOMS: atom_id res chain seq x y z
N MET A 1 -12.06 -19.50 55.18
CA MET A 1 -13.04 -19.14 54.12
C MET A 1 -12.45 -18.22 53.03
N GLU A 2 -11.16 -17.87 53.09
CA GLU A 2 -10.55 -16.83 52.23
C GLU A 2 -9.91 -17.34 50.93
N ARG A 3 -9.55 -18.62 50.83
CA ARG A 3 -8.90 -19.18 49.61
C ARG A 3 -9.83 -19.27 48.39
N ARG A 4 -11.15 -19.40 48.61
CA ARG A 4 -12.14 -19.51 47.51
C ARG A 4 -12.44 -18.16 46.83
N LEU A 5 -12.16 -17.04 47.49
CA LEU A 5 -12.43 -15.70 46.96
C LEU A 5 -11.32 -15.24 46.02
N ALA A 6 -10.07 -15.62 46.29
CA ALA A 6 -8.92 -15.29 45.46
C ALA A 6 -8.96 -15.97 44.09
N THR A 7 -9.29 -17.28 44.04
CA THR A 7 -9.33 -18.05 42.79
C THR A 7 -10.42 -17.55 41.83
N LYS A 8 -11.57 -17.09 42.33
CA LYS A 8 -12.66 -16.52 41.52
C LYS A 8 -12.28 -15.17 40.90
N LYS A 9 -11.54 -14.34 41.64
CA LYS A 9 -11.03 -13.05 41.15
C LYS A 9 -9.93 -13.25 40.10
N ILE A 10 -9.05 -14.23 40.31
CA ILE A 10 -7.99 -14.57 39.34
C ILE A 10 -8.58 -15.15 38.05
N LEU A 11 -9.63 -15.98 38.14
CA LEU A 11 -10.31 -16.53 36.95
C LEU A 11 -11.00 -15.44 36.11
N LEU A 12 -11.65 -14.46 36.76
CA LEU A 12 -12.35 -13.36 36.09
C LEU A 12 -11.40 -12.38 35.40
N VAL A 13 -10.21 -12.16 35.95
CA VAL A 13 -9.17 -11.33 35.32
C VAL A 13 -8.60 -12.04 34.08
N TYR A 14 -8.46 -13.36 34.13
CA TYR A 14 -7.95 -14.14 33.00
C TYR A 14 -8.94 -14.21 31.82
N THR A 15 -10.25 -14.29 32.10
CA THR A 15 -11.28 -14.23 31.05
C THR A 15 -11.45 -12.83 30.44
N MET A 16 -11.24 -11.75 31.21
CA MET A 16 -11.21 -10.39 30.64
C MET A 16 -9.97 -10.13 29.77
N LEU A 17 -8.82 -10.72 30.11
CA LEU A 17 -7.58 -10.54 29.35
C LEU A 17 -7.58 -11.28 27.99
N LEU A 18 -8.38 -12.35 27.86
CA LEU A 18 -8.49 -13.13 26.62
C LEU A 18 -9.39 -12.48 25.56
N LEU A 19 -10.26 -11.51 25.91
CA LEU A 19 -11.14 -10.84 24.94
C LEU A 19 -10.53 -9.63 24.23
N ALA A 20 -9.30 -9.22 24.57
CA ALA A 20 -8.68 -8.02 23.99
C ALA A 20 -7.99 -8.24 22.62
N VAL A 21 -7.98 -9.46 22.07
CA VAL A 21 -7.19 -9.79 20.86
C VAL A 21 -7.99 -9.64 19.54
N ALA A 22 -9.28 -9.32 19.58
CA ALA A 22 -10.12 -9.29 18.37
C ALA A 22 -10.19 -7.94 17.62
N ALA A 23 -9.56 -6.86 18.12
CA ALA A 23 -9.68 -5.52 17.53
C ALA A 23 -8.65 -5.21 16.43
N GLY A 24 -8.07 -6.23 15.79
CA GLY A 24 -6.96 -6.09 14.87
C GLY A 24 -7.21 -6.66 13.47
N ILE A 25 -8.46 -6.81 13.02
CA ILE A 25 -8.73 -7.12 11.61
C ILE A 25 -8.71 -5.79 10.86
N GLY A 26 -7.50 -5.30 10.56
CA GLY A 26 -7.33 -4.17 9.66
C GLY A 26 -7.96 -4.55 8.32
N ALA A 27 -8.88 -3.72 7.81
CA ALA A 27 -9.46 -3.90 6.49
C ALA A 27 -8.36 -4.18 5.47
N GLU A 28 -8.46 -5.29 4.75
CA GLU A 28 -7.48 -5.63 3.71
C GLU A 28 -7.42 -4.47 2.70
N PRO A 29 -6.22 -4.00 2.31
CA PRO A 29 -6.09 -2.89 1.39
C PRO A 29 -6.81 -3.22 0.09
N LYS A 30 -7.78 -2.39 -0.30
CA LYS A 30 -8.55 -2.60 -1.53
C LYS A 30 -7.60 -2.67 -2.74
N PRO A 31 -7.87 -3.56 -3.71
CA PRO A 31 -7.00 -3.70 -4.87
C PRO A 31 -6.94 -2.41 -5.70
N VAL A 32 -5.74 -1.96 -6.03
CA VAL A 32 -5.48 -0.78 -6.88
C VAL A 32 -4.89 -1.23 -8.22
N LYS A 33 -5.44 -0.70 -9.31
CA LYS A 33 -4.99 -0.98 -10.68
C LYS A 33 -4.23 0.22 -11.22
N LEU A 34 -2.96 0.02 -11.53
CA LEU A 34 -2.13 1.00 -12.21
C LEU A 34 -2.02 0.69 -13.70
N VAL A 35 -1.98 1.70 -14.55
CA VAL A 35 -1.43 1.58 -15.90
C VAL A 35 -0.11 2.32 -15.96
N LEU A 36 0.88 1.77 -16.65
CA LEU A 36 2.15 2.48 -16.88
C LEU A 36 2.02 3.40 -18.09
N SER A 37 2.36 4.67 -17.93
CA SER A 37 2.40 5.66 -19.01
C SER A 37 3.37 5.20 -20.11
N PRO A 38 2.98 5.25 -21.40
CA PRO A 38 3.88 4.97 -22.51
C PRO A 38 5.11 5.89 -22.58
N ALA A 39 5.06 7.06 -21.93
CA ALA A 39 6.17 8.00 -21.85
C ALA A 39 7.22 7.61 -20.78
N SER A 40 7.01 6.51 -20.04
CA SER A 40 7.94 6.07 -19.01
C SER A 40 9.25 5.56 -19.62
N SER A 41 10.39 5.99 -19.06
CA SER A 41 11.71 5.50 -19.45
C SER A 41 12.19 4.32 -18.60
N VAL A 42 11.58 4.07 -17.44
CA VAL A 42 11.91 2.92 -16.59
C VAL A 42 11.15 1.67 -17.08
N PRO A 43 11.83 0.53 -17.31
CA PRO A 43 11.17 -0.70 -17.76
C PRO A 43 10.12 -1.20 -16.76
N ARG A 44 8.95 -1.60 -17.26
CA ARG A 44 7.86 -2.13 -16.41
C ARG A 44 8.33 -3.28 -15.52
N ALA A 45 9.15 -4.19 -16.06
CA ALA A 45 9.64 -5.35 -15.32
C ALA A 45 10.43 -4.94 -14.08
N ASP A 46 11.22 -3.86 -14.13
CA ASP A 46 12.01 -3.38 -13.00
C ASP A 46 11.13 -2.72 -11.93
N ILE A 47 10.08 -2.01 -12.35
CA ILE A 47 9.07 -1.47 -11.43
C ILE A 47 8.32 -2.63 -10.75
N MET A 48 7.89 -3.64 -11.53
CA MET A 48 7.13 -4.78 -11.02
C MET A 48 7.87 -5.58 -9.94
N LYS A 49 9.20 -5.75 -10.07
CA LYS A 49 10.02 -6.40 -9.04
C LYS A 49 9.84 -5.78 -7.65
N HIS A 50 9.66 -4.46 -7.59
CA HIS A 50 9.47 -3.75 -6.33
C HIS A 50 8.00 -3.62 -5.92
N ILE A 51 7.06 -3.62 -6.88
CA ILE A 51 5.62 -3.57 -6.58
C ILE A 51 5.16 -4.84 -5.87
N VAL A 52 5.58 -6.02 -6.35
CA VAL A 52 5.20 -7.31 -5.74
C VAL A 52 5.63 -7.39 -4.27
N ASP A 53 6.82 -6.87 -3.96
CA ASP A 53 7.38 -6.87 -2.60
C ASP A 53 6.73 -5.81 -1.70
N LYS A 54 6.53 -4.58 -2.20
CA LYS A 54 6.15 -3.42 -1.36
C LYS A 54 4.66 -3.13 -1.34
N CYS A 55 3.91 -3.67 -2.30
CA CYS A 55 2.57 -3.20 -2.66
C CYS A 55 1.68 -4.37 -3.12
N PRO A 56 1.40 -5.36 -2.24
CA PRO A 56 0.74 -6.60 -2.64
C PRO A 56 -0.69 -6.41 -3.16
N ASN A 57 -1.35 -5.30 -2.82
CA ASN A 57 -2.68 -4.94 -3.32
C ASN A 57 -2.65 -4.13 -4.63
N VAL A 58 -1.48 -3.86 -5.20
CA VAL A 58 -1.31 -3.06 -6.42
C VAL A 58 -0.97 -3.97 -7.61
N SER A 59 -1.69 -3.80 -8.72
CA SER A 59 -1.48 -4.56 -9.96
C SER A 59 -1.34 -3.65 -11.17
N PHE A 60 -0.57 -4.05 -12.17
CA PHE A 60 -0.53 -3.34 -13.45
C PHE A 60 -1.53 -3.93 -14.44
N VAL A 61 -2.29 -3.05 -15.09
CA VAL A 61 -3.18 -3.37 -16.21
C VAL A 61 -2.68 -2.70 -17.49
N LEU A 62 -3.05 -3.28 -18.64
CA LEU A 62 -2.73 -2.71 -19.95
C LEU A 62 -3.74 -1.65 -20.40
N ASP A 63 -5.01 -1.86 -20.04
CA ASP A 63 -6.11 -0.97 -20.43
C ASP A 63 -6.23 0.18 -19.43
N SER A 64 -5.88 1.39 -19.86
CA SER A 64 -5.96 2.60 -19.02
C SER A 64 -7.40 2.87 -18.55
N ARG A 65 -8.42 2.45 -19.29
CA ARG A 65 -9.84 2.60 -18.89
C ARG A 65 -10.21 1.74 -17.69
N LYS A 66 -9.45 0.66 -17.44
CA LYS A 66 -9.62 -0.26 -16.30
C LYS A 66 -8.69 0.06 -15.14
N SER A 67 -7.82 1.06 -15.28
CA SER A 67 -6.92 1.52 -14.22
C SER A 67 -7.59 2.55 -13.32
N ASP A 68 -7.16 2.59 -12.07
CA ASP A 68 -7.52 3.63 -11.10
C ASP A 68 -6.60 4.84 -11.26
N PHE A 69 -5.31 4.58 -11.52
CA PHE A 69 -4.30 5.60 -11.75
C PHE A 69 -3.37 5.24 -12.91
N MET A 70 -2.78 6.26 -13.52
CA MET A 70 -1.64 6.12 -14.43
C MET A 70 -0.35 6.50 -13.70
N LEU A 71 0.67 5.66 -13.82
CA LEU A 71 2.01 5.91 -13.30
C LEU A 71 2.94 6.27 -14.45
N GLU A 72 3.60 7.41 -14.37
CA GLU A 72 4.73 7.74 -15.23
C GLU A 72 6.03 7.60 -14.44
N ALA A 73 6.97 6.84 -14.99
CA ALA A 73 8.24 6.54 -14.36
C ALA A 73 9.41 6.99 -15.23
N TRP A 74 10.19 7.94 -14.73
CA TRP A 74 11.35 8.48 -15.41
C TRP A 74 12.62 8.13 -14.64
N GLY A 75 13.63 7.57 -15.32
CA GLY A 75 14.95 7.28 -14.79
C GLY A 75 16.05 8.04 -15.54
N TRP A 76 17.04 8.54 -14.79
CA TRP A 76 18.30 9.09 -15.32
C TRP A 76 19.43 8.79 -14.34
N SER A 77 20.67 9.22 -14.63
CA SER A 77 21.89 8.90 -13.87
C SER A 77 21.69 8.91 -12.35
N GLY A 78 21.46 7.72 -11.77
CA GLY A 78 21.23 7.50 -10.34
C GLY A 78 19.95 8.11 -9.73
N ASN A 79 18.94 8.45 -10.53
CA ASN A 79 17.73 9.12 -10.05
C ASN A 79 16.47 8.60 -10.75
N TYR A 80 15.38 8.57 -9.98
CA TYR A 80 14.07 8.11 -10.41
C TYR A 80 13.01 9.12 -9.99
N LYS A 81 12.23 9.60 -10.95
CA LYS A 81 11.06 10.46 -10.72
C LYS A 81 9.80 9.74 -11.14
N PHE A 82 8.85 9.66 -10.22
CA PHE A 82 7.57 8.98 -10.43
C PHE A 82 6.46 10.02 -10.30
N THR A 83 5.50 10.00 -11.21
CA THR A 83 4.32 10.86 -11.17
C THR A 83 3.07 10.00 -11.32
N VAL A 84 2.12 10.16 -10.41
CA VAL A 84 0.83 9.48 -10.45
C VAL A 84 -0.21 10.46 -10.96
N PHE A 85 -0.97 10.03 -11.96
CA PHE A 85 -2.07 10.76 -12.54
C PHE A 85 -3.38 10.04 -12.25
N GLN A 86 -4.42 10.81 -11.92
CA GLN A 86 -5.78 10.29 -11.86
C GLN A 86 -6.43 10.26 -13.25
N LYS A 87 -7.62 9.64 -13.34
CA LYS A 87 -8.43 9.66 -14.57
C LYS A 87 -8.63 11.10 -15.04
N GLY A 88 -8.42 11.33 -16.34
CA GLY A 88 -8.42 12.68 -16.94
C GLY A 88 -7.05 13.34 -17.01
N GLY A 89 -5.98 12.70 -16.51
CA GLY A 89 -4.60 13.14 -16.72
C GLY A 89 -4.10 14.20 -15.75
N GLN A 90 -4.82 14.46 -14.65
CA GLN A 90 -4.34 15.36 -13.60
C GLN A 90 -3.30 14.67 -12.73
N ALA A 91 -2.12 15.29 -12.57
CA ALA A 91 -1.11 14.82 -11.63
C ALA A 91 -1.58 15.03 -10.19
N VAL A 92 -1.57 13.96 -9.39
CA VAL A 92 -2.04 13.95 -7.99
C VAL A 92 -0.94 13.63 -6.99
N TYR A 93 0.18 13.06 -7.46
CA TYR A 93 1.34 12.76 -6.63
C TYR A 93 2.61 12.73 -7.46
N SER A 94 3.73 13.16 -6.90
CA SER A 94 5.04 13.00 -7.50
C SER A 94 6.10 12.78 -6.41
N THR A 95 7.08 11.93 -6.71
CA THR A 95 8.25 11.68 -5.85
C THR A 95 9.50 11.62 -6.71
N SER A 96 10.66 11.94 -6.12
CA SER A 96 11.97 11.78 -6.74
C SER A 96 12.93 11.17 -5.73
N THR A 97 13.61 10.10 -6.11
CA THR A 97 14.53 9.38 -5.22
C THR A 97 15.73 8.84 -6.00
N VAL A 98 16.81 8.52 -5.30
CA VAL A 98 18.01 7.89 -5.89
C VAL A 98 17.80 6.40 -6.17
N LEU A 99 16.89 5.74 -5.43
CA LEU A 99 16.66 4.30 -5.52
C LEU A 99 15.28 4.01 -6.08
N LEU A 100 15.20 3.22 -7.16
CA LEU A 100 13.94 2.78 -7.77
C LEU A 100 12.96 2.19 -6.73
N SER A 101 13.49 1.37 -5.82
CA SER A 101 12.71 0.72 -4.76
C SER A 101 12.04 1.72 -3.81
N ASN A 102 12.64 2.89 -3.58
CA ASN A 102 12.08 3.96 -2.75
C ASN A 102 11.00 4.73 -3.52
N ALA A 103 11.24 5.06 -4.79
CA ALA A 103 10.21 5.68 -5.63
C ALA A 103 8.94 4.81 -5.70
N VAL A 104 9.11 3.49 -5.84
CA VAL A 104 7.98 2.55 -5.80
C VAL A 104 7.29 2.54 -4.42
N LYS A 105 8.06 2.46 -3.33
CA LYS A 105 7.51 2.51 -1.96
C LYS A 105 6.63 3.75 -1.74
N ASP A 106 7.11 4.89 -2.20
CA ASP A 106 6.45 6.18 -2.07
C ASP A 106 5.13 6.24 -2.84
N VAL A 107 5.12 5.76 -4.09
CA VAL A 107 3.89 5.62 -4.88
C VAL A 107 2.90 4.69 -4.19
N CYS A 108 3.36 3.56 -3.64
CA CYS A 108 2.48 2.61 -2.98
C CYS A 108 1.86 3.17 -1.70
N LYS A 109 2.63 3.92 -0.91
CA LYS A 109 2.12 4.65 0.24
C LYS A 109 1.02 5.63 -0.18
N PHE A 110 1.22 6.36 -1.28
CA PHE A 110 0.22 7.27 -1.81
C PHE A 110 -1.06 6.52 -2.23
N VAL A 111 -0.97 5.57 -3.16
CA VAL A 111 -2.17 4.92 -3.73
C VAL A 111 -2.96 4.12 -2.69
N ASN A 112 -2.29 3.51 -1.71
CA ASN A 112 -2.97 2.80 -0.62
C ASN A 112 -3.70 3.78 0.32
N SER A 113 -3.15 4.98 0.54
CA SER A 113 -3.84 6.00 1.33
C SER A 113 -5.08 6.56 0.63
N GLN A 114 -5.09 6.57 -0.70
CA GLN A 114 -6.25 6.96 -1.49
C GLN A 114 -7.32 5.88 -1.45
N SER A 115 -6.92 4.62 -1.63
CA SER A 115 -7.85 3.49 -1.60
C SER A 115 -8.54 3.26 -0.25
N ALA A 116 -7.99 3.79 0.85
CA ALA A 116 -8.59 3.74 2.18
C ALA A 116 -9.63 4.84 2.44
N ARG A 117 -9.74 5.84 1.55
CA ARG A 117 -10.70 6.96 1.66
C ARG A 117 -11.97 6.75 0.83
N ASP A 118 -11.96 5.79 -0.09
CA ASP A 118 -13.09 5.37 -0.92
C ASP A 118 -13.90 4.25 -0.23
#